data_AF-A0AB38VRZ0-F1
#
_entry.id   AF-A0AB38VRZ0-F1
#
_cell.length_a   1.000
_cell.length_b   1.000
_cell.length_c   1.000
_cell.angle_alpha   90.00
_cell.angle_beta   90.00
_cell.angle_gamma   90.00
#
_symmetry.space_group_name_H-M   'P 1'
#
loop_
_entity.id
_entity.type
_entity.pdbx_description
1 polymer ?
#
loop_
_entity_poly.entity_id
_entity_poly.type
_entity_poly.pdbx_seq_one_letter_code
_entity_poly.pdbx_strand_id
1 'polypeptide(L)'
;MNQGKNWLGFKLVEGRSIRKYSDESAVAQTAEAAGVDVWDRKLKTITALEKQLGKKRFSDLLGGLVVKPTGKPTLVPDSDKRPALVIQSATDEFTAIK
;
A
#
# COMPACT_ATOMS: atom_id res chain seq x y z
N MET A 1 -4.35 34.78 -33.97
CA MET A 1 -4.50 34.36 -35.38
C MET A 1 -5.51 33.20 -35.45
N ASN A 2 -6.82 33.44 -35.33
CA ASN A 2 -7.83 32.40 -35.51
C ASN A 2 -8.85 32.91 -36.53
N GLN A 3 -8.43 33.00 -37.79
CA GLN A 3 -9.36 33.37 -38.87
C GLN A 3 -10.38 32.24 -39.03
N GLY A 4 -11.65 32.56 -38.80
CA GLY A 4 -12.81 31.67 -38.77
C GLY A 4 -13.06 30.95 -40.09
N LYS A 5 -12.26 29.92 -40.37
CA LYS A 5 -12.55 28.96 -41.42
C LYS A 5 -13.77 28.14 -41.00
N ASN A 6 -14.76 28.10 -41.87
CA ASN A 6 -15.89 27.19 -41.76
C ASN A 6 -15.58 25.92 -42.58
N TRP A 7 -15.82 24.77 -41.97
CA TRP A 7 -15.80 23.49 -42.66
C TRP A 7 -17.24 23.00 -42.83
N LEU A 8 -17.57 22.44 -44.01
CA LEU A 8 -18.91 21.94 -44.29
C LEU A 8 -19.27 20.85 -43.26
N GLY A 9 -20.29 21.11 -42.43
CA GLY A 9 -20.73 20.19 -41.38
C GLY A 9 -20.09 20.40 -39.99
N PHE A 10 -19.16 21.33 -39.81
CA PHE A 10 -18.50 21.58 -38.51
C PHE A 10 -18.41 23.07 -38.17
N LYS A 11 -18.78 23.43 -36.93
CA LYS A 11 -18.63 24.79 -36.38
C LYS A 11 -17.42 24.83 -35.44
N LEU A 12 -16.60 25.87 -35.58
CA LEU A 12 -15.53 26.16 -34.63
C LEU A 12 -16.16 26.71 -33.33
N VAL A 13 -15.92 26.01 -32.21
CA VAL A 13 -16.36 26.42 -30.88
C VAL A 13 -15.16 26.54 -29.96
N GLU A 14 -15.24 27.43 -28.97
CA GLU A 14 -14.22 27.51 -27.94
C GLU A 14 -14.23 26.21 -27.11
N GLY A 15 -13.03 25.69 -26.83
CA GLY A 15 -12.86 24.49 -26.03
C GLY A 15 -13.32 24.70 -24.58
N ARG A 16 -13.61 23.59 -23.88
CA ARG A 16 -14.00 23.59 -22.46
C ARG A 16 -12.91 24.24 -21.61
N SER A 17 -13.27 25.29 -20.87
CA SER A 17 -12.39 25.87 -19.83
C SER A 17 -12.40 25.00 -18.57
N ILE A 18 -11.22 24.67 -18.04
CA ILE A 18 -11.03 23.85 -16.82
C ILE A 18 -10.56 24.77 -15.70
N ARG A 19 -11.20 24.66 -14.54
CA ARG A 19 -10.79 25.38 -13.33
C ARG A 19 -9.51 24.77 -12.79
N LYS A 20 -8.58 25.65 -12.40
CA LYS A 20 -7.25 25.32 -11.89
C LYS A 20 -6.89 26.32 -10.81
N TYR A 21 -6.21 25.85 -9.77
CA TYR A 21 -5.63 26.73 -8.78
C TYR A 21 -4.55 27.58 -9.46
N SER A 22 -4.56 28.88 -9.22
CA SER A 22 -3.54 29.80 -9.74
C SER A 22 -2.23 29.68 -8.97
N ASP A 23 -2.31 29.39 -7.66
CA ASP A 23 -1.17 29.16 -6.78
C ASP A 23 -1.58 28.12 -5.73
N GLU A 24 -1.03 26.92 -5.84
CA GLU A 24 -1.34 25.79 -4.96
C GLU A 24 -0.82 26.01 -3.53
N SER A 25 0.25 26.78 -3.36
CA SER A 25 0.81 27.08 -2.03
C SER A 25 -0.04 28.11 -1.31
N ALA A 26 -0.49 29.14 -2.02
CA ALA A 26 -1.44 30.10 -1.48
C ALA A 26 -2.79 29.41 -1.21
N VAL A 27 -3.22 28.49 -2.06
CA VAL A 27 -4.43 27.69 -1.83
C VAL A 27 -4.25 26.75 -0.66
N ALA A 28 -3.13 26.04 -0.54
CA ALA A 28 -2.85 25.15 0.58
C ALA A 28 -2.75 25.94 1.88
N GLN A 29 -2.05 27.06 1.90
CA GLN A 29 -1.99 27.94 3.08
C GLN A 29 -3.34 28.55 3.41
N THR A 30 -4.11 28.99 2.42
CA THR A 30 -5.45 29.54 2.65
C THR A 30 -6.40 28.45 3.13
N ALA A 31 -6.30 27.25 2.59
CA ALA A 31 -7.09 26.08 2.96
C ALA A 31 -6.68 25.59 4.36
N GLU A 32 -5.39 25.41 4.65
CA GLU A 32 -4.85 25.06 5.96
C GLU A 32 -5.19 26.14 7.00
N ALA A 33 -5.09 27.44 6.66
CA ALA A 33 -5.51 28.54 7.53
C ALA A 33 -7.04 28.57 7.74
N ALA A 34 -7.81 28.15 6.74
CA ALA A 34 -9.24 27.89 6.85
C ALA A 34 -9.56 26.54 7.51
N GLY A 35 -8.54 25.78 7.95
CA GLY A 35 -8.70 24.49 8.62
C GLY A 35 -9.12 23.33 7.71
N VAL A 36 -8.95 23.44 6.40
CA VAL A 36 -9.23 22.39 5.40
C VAL A 36 -7.98 21.52 5.23
N ASP A 37 -8.13 20.22 5.44
CA ASP A 37 -7.08 19.25 5.10
C ASP A 37 -7.02 19.10 3.58
N VAL A 38 -5.90 19.54 3.03
CA VAL A 38 -5.65 19.58 1.60
C VAL A 38 -5.08 18.26 1.10
N TRP A 39 -4.65 17.36 2.01
CA TRP A 39 -3.77 16.26 1.67
C TRP A 39 -4.36 14.88 1.99
N ASP A 40 -4.55 14.04 0.98
CA ASP A 40 -4.93 12.63 1.18
C ASP A 40 -3.70 11.76 1.54
N ARG A 41 -3.61 11.19 2.76
CA ARG A 41 -2.51 10.29 3.17
C ARG A 41 -3.00 8.90 3.61
N LYS A 42 -2.52 7.84 2.93
CA LYS A 42 -2.84 6.44 3.27
C LYS A 42 -1.63 5.52 3.25
N LEU A 43 -1.43 4.78 4.36
CA LEU A 43 -0.41 3.74 4.45
C LEU A 43 -0.80 2.52 3.58
N LYS A 44 0.17 1.99 2.83
CA LYS A 44 -0.04 0.83 1.94
C LYS A 44 -0.17 -0.46 2.77
N THR A 45 -0.99 -1.40 2.30
CA THR A 45 -1.17 -2.70 2.94
C THR A 45 0.09 -3.54 2.89
N ILE A 46 0.24 -4.51 3.80
CA ILE A 46 1.38 -5.43 3.84
C ILE A 46 1.57 -6.11 2.48
N THR A 47 0.51 -6.64 1.87
CA THR A 47 0.60 -7.27 0.55
C THR A 47 0.96 -6.28 -0.56
N ALA A 48 0.50 -5.03 -0.48
CA ALA A 48 0.92 -3.99 -1.44
C ALA A 48 2.40 -3.62 -1.25
N LEU A 49 2.87 -3.55 -0.01
CA LEU A 49 4.26 -3.32 0.34
C LEU A 49 5.16 -4.51 -0.02
N GLU A 50 4.72 -5.74 0.21
CA GLU A 50 5.41 -6.98 -0.18
C GLU A 50 5.51 -7.13 -1.69
N LYS A 51 4.43 -6.84 -2.43
CA LYS A 51 4.45 -6.79 -3.89
C LYS A 51 5.37 -5.69 -4.40
N GLN A 52 5.41 -4.54 -3.74
CA GLN A 52 6.22 -3.40 -4.14
C GLN A 52 7.71 -3.59 -3.84
N LEU A 53 8.04 -4.10 -2.66
CA LEU A 53 9.42 -4.25 -2.19
C LEU A 53 10.03 -5.60 -2.62
N GLY A 54 9.18 -6.59 -2.92
CA GLY A 54 9.58 -7.96 -3.14
C GLY A 54 9.90 -8.67 -1.81
N LYS A 55 9.74 -10.00 -1.80
CA LYS A 55 9.81 -10.79 -0.56
C LYS A 55 11.14 -10.64 0.20
N LYS A 56 12.28 -10.60 -0.53
CA LYS A 56 13.62 -10.47 0.08
C LYS A 56 13.77 -9.15 0.83
N ARG A 57 13.61 -8.02 0.14
CA ARG A 57 13.77 -6.69 0.73
C ARG A 57 12.68 -6.34 1.74
N PHE A 58 11.46 -6.84 1.54
CA PHE A 58 10.38 -6.70 2.53
C PHE A 58 10.77 -7.40 3.83
N SER A 59 11.31 -8.62 3.75
CA SER A 59 11.82 -9.35 4.91
C SER A 59 13.00 -8.64 5.56
N ASP A 60 13.94 -8.10 4.78
CA ASP A 60 15.13 -7.43 5.32
C ASP A 60 14.79 -6.12 6.04
N LEU A 61 13.84 -5.33 5.51
CA LEU A 61 13.49 -4.01 6.04
C LEU A 61 12.35 -4.03 7.05
N LEU A 62 11.34 -4.86 6.80
CA LEU A 62 10.09 -4.88 7.56
C LEU A 62 9.87 -6.22 8.26
N GLY A 63 10.71 -7.23 8.05
CA GLY A 63 10.57 -8.54 8.70
C GLY A 63 10.64 -8.47 10.22
N GLY A 64 11.47 -7.58 10.78
CA GLY A 64 11.50 -7.30 12.23
C GLY A 64 10.29 -6.49 12.75
N LEU A 65 9.53 -5.86 11.85
CA LEU A 65 8.34 -5.07 12.15
C LEU A 65 7.03 -5.83 11.85
N VAL A 66 7.13 -7.02 11.26
CA VAL A 66 6.00 -7.89 10.90
C VAL A 66 6.01 -9.10 11.82
N VAL A 67 5.17 -9.08 12.84
CA VAL A 67 5.02 -10.21 13.76
C VAL A 67 3.87 -11.09 13.29
N LYS A 68 4.13 -12.40 13.15
CA LYS A 68 3.08 -13.40 13.02
C LYS A 68 2.73 -13.92 14.42
N PRO A 69 1.62 -13.49 15.03
CA PRO A 69 1.24 -14.02 16.34
C PRO A 69 0.94 -15.52 16.20
N THR A 70 1.51 -16.33 17.09
CA THR A 70 1.18 -17.76 17.18
C THR A 70 -0.29 -17.89 17.56
N GLY A 71 -1.07 -18.60 16.74
CA GLY A 71 -2.46 -18.90 17.05
C GLY A 71 -2.55 -19.71 18.34
N LYS A 72 -3.57 -19.46 19.16
CA LYS A 72 -3.84 -20.25 20.37
C LYS A 72 -4.09 -21.72 19.99
N PRO A 73 -3.54 -22.70 20.74
CA PRO A 73 -3.87 -24.10 20.50
C PRO A 73 -5.35 -24.34 20.83
N THR A 74 -6.08 -24.93 19.88
CA THR A 74 -7.49 -25.27 20.04
C THR A 74 -7.64 -26.78 19.87
N LEU A 75 -8.34 -27.44 20.79
CA LEU A 75 -8.68 -28.86 20.67
C LEU A 75 -9.61 -29.06 19.49
N VAL A 76 -9.19 -29.89 18.54
CA VAL A 76 -9.97 -30.26 17.35
C VAL A 76 -10.20 -31.78 17.35
N PRO A 77 -11.31 -32.28 16.78
CA PRO A 77 -11.57 -33.72 16.65
C PRO A 77 -10.53 -34.42 15.76
N ASP A 78 -10.31 -35.71 15.97
CA ASP A 78 -9.29 -36.52 15.26
C ASP A 78 -9.48 -36.60 13.73
N SER A 79 -10.66 -36.22 13.23
CA SER A 79 -10.93 -36.08 11.79
C SER A 79 -10.34 -34.79 11.16
N ASP A 80 -9.80 -33.86 11.96
CA ASP A 80 -9.14 -32.66 11.45
C ASP A 80 -7.82 -33.06 10.78
N LYS A 81 -7.67 -32.69 9.51
CA LYS A 81 -6.53 -33.11 8.66
C LYS A 81 -5.20 -32.41 9.01
N ARG A 82 -5.20 -31.45 9.94
CA ARG A 82 -3.99 -30.71 10.31
C ARG A 82 -3.11 -31.55 11.26
N PRO A 83 -1.79 -31.56 11.07
CA PRO A 83 -0.90 -32.34 11.91
C PRO A 83 -0.89 -31.82 13.35
N ALA A 84 -0.86 -32.73 14.32
CA ALA A 84 -0.74 -32.41 15.73
C ALA A 84 0.61 -31.71 16.00
N LEU A 85 0.64 -30.77 16.95
CA LEU A 85 1.86 -30.07 17.33
C LEU A 85 2.81 -31.04 18.05
N VAL A 86 3.88 -31.45 17.38
CA VAL A 86 4.96 -32.25 17.98
C VAL A 86 5.96 -31.28 18.62
N ILE A 87 6.12 -31.36 19.94
CA ILE A 87 7.12 -30.58 20.70
C ILE A 87 8.36 -31.47 20.82
N GLN A 88 9.45 -31.16 20.10
CA GLN A 88 10.72 -31.88 20.20
C GLN A 88 11.70 -31.08 21.10
N SER A 89 12.30 -31.74 22.10
CA SER A 89 13.22 -31.12 23.06
C SER A 89 14.63 -30.93 22.48
N ALA A 90 15.27 -29.81 22.81
CA ALA A 90 16.51 -29.27 22.25
C ALA A 90 17.82 -30.05 22.55
N THR A 91 17.79 -31.37 22.68
CA THR A 91 18.94 -32.17 23.12
C THR A 91 19.82 -32.74 22.00
N ASP A 92 19.38 -32.71 20.73
CA ASP A 92 20.06 -33.45 19.65
C ASP A 92 21.02 -32.63 18.76
N GLU A 93 21.34 -31.37 19.08
CA GLU A 93 21.95 -30.43 18.12
C GLU A 93 23.43 -30.03 18.33
N PHE A 94 24.22 -30.77 19.12
CA PHE A 94 25.67 -30.49 19.25
C PHE A 94 26.52 -31.71 18.89
N THR A 95 26.99 -31.79 17.64
CA THR A 95 28.11 -32.68 17.28
C THR A 95 29.39 -31.85 17.12
N ALA A 96 30.38 -32.13 17.96
CA ALA A 96 31.66 -31.45 17.99
C ALA A 96 32.50 -31.75 16.73
N ILE A 97 33.04 -30.71 16.10
CA ILE A 97 33.93 -30.80 14.94
C ILE A 97 35.35 -31.10 15.43
N LYS A 98 36.01 -32.10 14.84
CA LYS A 98 37.40 -32.53 15.13
C LYS A 98 38.42 -31.78 14.30
#